data_AF-A0A941UNC9-F1
#
_entry.id   AF-A0A941UNC9-F1
#
_cell.length_a   1.000
_cell.length_b   1.000
_cell.length_c   1.000
_cell.angle_alpha   90.00
_cell.angle_beta   90.00
_cell.angle_gamma   90.00
#
_symmetry.space_group_name_H-M   'P 1'
#
loop_
_entity.id
_entity.type
_entity.pdbx_description
1 polymer ?
#
loop_
_entity_poly.entity_id
_entity_poly.type
_entity_poly.pdbx_seq_one_letter_code
_entity_poly.pdbx_strand_id
1 'polypeptide(L)' 'MQYLRSEGNAMERRTLGNSDLAITRVGYGAWAIGGTGWEYAWGPQKDEDSIAAIRRSLELGVNWIDTAAVYGL' A
#
# COMPACT_ATOMS: atom_id res chain seq x y z
N MET A 1 -4.77 -23.20 -6.35
CA MET A 1 -4.99 -22.61 -5.01
C MET A 1 -5.88 -21.40 -5.19
N GLN A 2 -7.20 -21.59 -5.08
CA GLN A 2 -8.18 -20.51 -5.18
C GLN A 2 -8.28 -19.88 -3.80
N TYR A 3 -7.84 -18.62 -3.63
CA TYR A 3 -8.16 -17.88 -2.43
C TYR A 3 -9.65 -17.57 -2.48
N LEU A 4 -10.43 -18.34 -1.72
CA LEU A 4 -11.82 -18.01 -1.39
C LEU A 4 -11.79 -16.62 -0.75
N ARG A 5 -12.28 -15.61 -1.47
CA ARG A 5 -12.57 -14.31 -0.87
C ARG A 5 -13.64 -14.58 0.17
N SER A 6 -13.32 -14.46 1.45
CA SER A 6 -14.38 -14.22 2.42
C SER A 6 -15.12 -12.98 1.94
N GLU A 7 -16.45 -13.00 1.96
CA GLU A 7 -17.27 -11.82 1.67
C GLU A 7 -17.16 -10.81 2.83
N GLY A 8 -15.93 -10.41 3.16
CA GLY A 8 -15.66 -9.24 3.96
C GLY A 8 -16.05 -8.03 3.12
N ASN A 9 -16.91 -7.19 3.69
CA ASN A 9 -17.47 -6.00 3.05
C ASN A 9 -16.37 -5.25 2.28
N ALA A 10 -16.47 -5.19 0.94
CA ALA A 10 -15.46 -4.58 0.11
C ALA A 10 -15.29 -3.11 0.50
N MET A 11 -14.04 -2.64 0.65
CA MET A 11 -13.76 -1.26 1.05
C MET A 11 -14.41 -0.28 0.06
N GLU A 12 -15.14 0.71 0.60
CA GLU A 12 -15.80 1.73 -0.21
C GLU A 12 -14.78 2.49 -1.07
N ARG A 13 -15.13 2.67 -2.35
CA ARG A 13 -14.33 3.43 -3.32
C ARG A 13 -15.01 4.74 -3.66
N ARG A 14 -14.21 5.75 -3.93
CA ARG A 14 -14.64 7.09 -4.35
C ARG A 14 -13.84 7.52 -5.59
N THR A 15 -14.45 8.35 -6.42
CA THR A 15 -13.77 8.93 -7.58
C THR A 15 -12.68 9.89 -7.12
N LEU A 16 -11.47 9.76 -7.68
CA LEU A 16 -10.37 10.68 -7.41
C LEU A 16 -10.50 11.92 -8.30
N GLY A 17 -11.06 13.00 -7.75
CA GLY A 17 -11.21 14.28 -8.45
C GLY A 17 -11.99 14.13 -9.75
N ASN A 18 -11.43 14.66 -10.85
CA ASN A 18 -12.02 14.60 -12.19
C ASN A 18 -11.45 13.44 -13.05
N SER A 19 -10.87 12.42 -12.41
CA SER A 19 -10.37 11.23 -13.11
C SER A 19 -11.41 10.11 -13.12
N ASP A 20 -11.15 9.08 -13.93
CA ASP A 20 -11.97 7.87 -13.95
C ASP A 20 -11.54 6.84 -12.88
N LEU A 21 -10.64 7.22 -11.96
CA LEU A 21 -10.12 6.33 -10.93
C LEU A 21 -11.09 6.22 -9.76
N ALA A 22 -11.53 4.99 -9.46
CA ALA A 22 -12.25 4.66 -8.23
C ALA A 22 -11.28 4.10 -7.19
N ILE A 23 -10.90 4.91 -6.21
CA ILE A 23 -9.91 4.54 -5.18
C ILE A 23 -10.55 4.35 -3.81
N THR A 24 -9.96 3.47 -3.00
CA THR A 24 -10.28 3.37 -1.58
C THR A 24 -9.89 4.63 -0.82
N ARG A 25 -10.62 4.97 0.25
CA ARG A 25 -10.28 6.14 1.09
C ARG A 25 -8.92 6.03 1.79
N VAL A 26 -8.42 4.79 1.95
CA VAL A 26 -7.08 4.48 2.48
C VAL A 26 -6.23 3.90 1.36
N GLY A 27 -4.97 4.35 1.28
CA GLY A 27 -3.93 3.81 0.40
C GLY A 27 -2.76 3.24 1.19
N TYR A 28 -1.86 2.54 0.49
CA TYR A 28 -0.60 2.06 1.08
C TYR A 28 0.54 3.04 0.78
N GLY A 29 1.16 3.62 1.82
CA GLY A 29 2.33 4.49 1.67
C GLY A 29 3.64 3.71 1.64
N ALA A 30 4.47 3.89 0.61
CA ALA A 30 5.67 3.10 0.41
C ALA A 30 6.97 3.70 0.98
N TRP A 31 6.95 4.85 1.65
CA TRP A 31 8.20 5.49 2.12
C TRP A 31 8.97 4.61 3.12
N ALA A 32 8.29 4.02 4.10
CA ALA A 32 8.95 3.20 5.11
C ALA A 32 9.71 2.01 4.49
N ILE A 33 9.15 1.39 3.46
CA ILE A 33 9.74 0.22 2.80
C ILE A 33 10.85 0.57 1.81
N GLY A 34 11.17 1.86 1.65
CA GLY A 34 12.35 2.32 0.90
C GLY A 34 13.68 1.94 1.57
N GLY A 35 13.64 1.43 2.80
CA GLY A 35 14.80 0.87 3.48
C GLY A 35 15.75 1.93 4.03
N THR A 36 17.02 1.57 4.17
CA THR A 36 18.09 2.44 4.70
C THR A 36 19.00 2.90 3.58
N GLY A 37 19.60 4.07 3.73
CA GLY A 37 20.52 4.62 2.71
C GLY A 37 20.64 6.13 2.80
N TRP A 38 19.61 6.76 3.38
CA TRP A 38 19.45 8.20 3.40
C TRP A 38 19.04 8.72 4.78
N GLU A 39 19.49 9.94 5.11
CA GLU A 39 19.21 10.66 6.37
C GLU A 39 17.72 10.79 6.73
N TYR A 40 16.82 10.88 5.75
CA TYR A 40 15.37 10.97 5.99
C TYR A 40 14.65 9.64 5.80
N ALA A 41 15.38 8.52 5.76
CA ALA A 41 14.80 7.20 5.80
C ALA A 41 14.16 6.90 7.16
N TRP A 42 13.19 5.98 7.17
CA TRP A 42 12.55 5.49 8.40
C TRP A 42 13.41 4.50 9.19
N GLY A 43 14.62 4.20 8.69
CA GLY A 43 15.51 3.18 9.24
C GLY A 43 15.22 1.78 8.68
N PRO A 44 15.91 0.76 9.18
CA PRO A 44 15.86 -0.59 8.65
C PRO A 44 14.46 -1.20 8.80
N GLN A 45 13.90 -1.64 7.68
CA GLN A 45 12.71 -2.49 7.62
C GLN A 45 13.13 -3.89 7.16
N LYS A 46 12.45 -4.92 7.66
CA LYS A 46 12.62 -6.28 7.13
C LYS A 46 11.76 -6.43 5.87
N ASP A 47 12.29 -7.11 4.87
CA ASP A 47 11.57 -7.36 3.62
C ASP A 47 10.30 -8.19 3.87
N GLU A 48 10.35 -9.14 4.80
CA GLU A 48 9.20 -9.99 5.12
C GLU A 48 8.03 -9.18 5.71
N ASP A 49 8.32 -8.22 6.59
CA ASP A 49 7.33 -7.34 7.20
C ASP A 49 6.74 -6.39 6.16
N SER A 50 7.59 -5.87 5.26
CA SER A 50 7.19 -5.01 4.14
C SER A 50 6.24 -5.74 3.18
N ILE A 51 6.60 -6.97 2.79
CA ILE A 51 5.77 -7.83 1.92
C ILE A 51 4.45 -8.19 2.63
N ALA A 52 4.50 -8.53 3.92
CA ALA A 52 3.30 -8.84 4.70
C ALA A 52 2.36 -7.64 4.78
N ALA A 53 2.88 -6.43 4.99
CA ALA A 53 2.09 -5.21 5.03
C ALA A 53 1.41 -4.90 3.69
N ILE A 54 2.12 -5.05 2.56
CA ILE A 54 1.54 -4.89 1.22
C ILE A 54 0.41 -5.90 1.01
N ARG A 55 0.66 -7.19 1.27
CA ARG A 55 -0.36 -8.24 1.13
C ARG A 55 -1.58 -7.98 2.00
N ARG A 56 -1.36 -7.58 3.26
CA ARG A 56 -2.43 -7.27 4.18
C ARG A 56 -3.28 -6.09 3.71
N SER A 57 -2.67 -5.07 3.11
CA SER A 57 -3.41 -3.94 2.54
C SER A 57 -4.37 -4.40 1.43
N LEU A 58 -3.92 -5.31 0.55
CA LEU A 58 -4.73 -5.88 -0.53
C LEU A 58 -5.86 -6.76 0.01
N GLU A 59 -5.58 -7.59 1.02
CA GLU A 59 -6.60 -8.40 1.71
C GLU A 59 -7.69 -7.55 2.36
N LEU A 60 -7.32 -6.37 2.88
CA LEU A 60 -8.25 -5.39 3.46
C LEU A 60 -9.01 -4.59 2.39
N GLY A 61 -8.67 -4.75 1.11
CA GLY A 61 -9.36 -4.14 -0.02
C GLY A 61 -8.76 -2.81 -0.50
N VAL A 62 -7.61 -2.37 0.02
CA VAL A 62 -6.87 -1.20 -0.51
C VAL A 62 -6.52 -1.45 -1.97
N ASN A 63 -6.68 -0.43 -2.82
CA ASN A 63 -6.47 -0.57 -4.27
C ASN A 63 -5.47 0.41 -4.88
N TRP A 64 -4.69 1.14 -4.06
CA TRP A 64 -3.68 2.06 -4.56
C TRP A 64 -2.50 2.20 -3.59
N ILE A 65 -1.35 2.60 -4.16
CA ILE A 65 -0.06 2.78 -3.49
C ILE A 65 0.44 4.20 -3.77
N ASP A 66 0.93 4.87 -2.73
CA ASP A 66 1.71 6.11 -2.81
C ASP A 66 3.21 5.79 -2.86
N THR A 67 3.94 6.42 -3.76
CA THR A 67 5.40 6.27 -3.91
C THR A 67 6.04 7.53 -4.50
N ALA A 68 7.36 7.67 -4.36
CA ALA A 68 8.14 8.77 -4.92
C ALA A 68 9.58 8.31 -5.20
N ALA A 69 10.26 8.97 -6.14
CA ALA A 69 11.67 8.70 -6.47
C ALA A 69 12.61 8.88 -5.26
N VAL A 70 12.20 9.69 -4.29
CA VAL A 70 12.98 9.95 -3.09
C VAL A 70 12.89 8.81 -2.07
N TYR A 71 11.83 7.97 -2.10
CA TYR A 71 11.58 6.91 -1.11
C TYR A 71 12.55 5.72 -1.26
N GLY A 72 13.81 5.90 -0.84
CA GLY A 72 14.88 4.90 -0.88
C GLY A 72 16.19 5.37 -1.51
N LEU A 73 16.49 6.68 -1.44
CA LEU A 73 17.80 7.23 -1.82
C LEU A 73 18.97 6.64 -1.03
#